data_AF-A0A521TT49-F1
#
_entry.id   AF-A0A521TT49-F1
#
_cell.length_a   1.000
_cell.length_b   1.000
_cell.length_c   1.000
_cell.angle_alpha   90.00
_cell.angle_beta   90.00
_cell.angle_gamma   90.00
#
_symmetry.space_group_name_H-M   'P 1'
#
loop_
_entity.id
_entity.type
_entity.pdbx_description
1 polymer ?
#
loop_
_entity_poly.entity_id
_entity_poly.type
_entity_poly.pdbx_seq_one_letter_code
_entity_poly.pdbx_strand_id
1 'polypeptide(L)'
;MIPKPLSEVTEADLRELVRAGSTERRTLEFKRDLPARNDAGKKEFVHDVVSFANAAGGDILFGVEESDGVAAAVPGVACPSFDDAKLWMESVLRDNVAPRLQGIDLEQVKGFERGPVVLLRVPRSWTGPHMAQVTKGTRFFSRTTAGKFELDVTELRAAFAGSAELGDRLRAFRDRRLGLLLADDGPVRLRPSPLAVLHIIPYVALDGVPRVDLLAIERDARDLNPTDSGGITGGRFNADGFVVSSGKAAEPKRAYAQAFRSGMLEYVRAEFGRPEKLFNARWLEGEVVQQLGRGLRLLAKQRLDAPVAVFLSLLGMRDYAIVAPGDWETEERERIDRDTLLLPEVTLDDLRRDLPTALKPTFDTLWQASGRPRSLGYSEAGVWDTGRR
;
A
#
# COMPACT_ATOMS: atom_id res chain seq x y z
N MET A 1 15.39 6.66 12.60
CA MET A 1 15.07 5.35 12.01
C MET A 1 16.33 4.76 11.42
N ILE A 2 16.57 3.49 11.69
CA ILE A 2 17.67 2.69 11.15
C ILE A 2 17.43 2.52 9.63
N PRO A 3 18.37 2.93 8.76
CA PRO A 3 18.16 2.98 7.31
C PRO A 3 18.29 1.60 6.62
N LYS A 4 17.71 0.55 7.22
CA LYS A 4 17.62 -0.81 6.66
C LYS A 4 16.43 -1.58 7.23
N PRO A 5 15.98 -2.67 6.58
CA PRO A 5 14.95 -3.55 7.12
C PRO A 5 15.34 -4.08 8.51
N LEU A 6 14.37 -4.22 9.42
CA LEU A 6 14.67 -4.69 10.78
C LEU A 6 15.25 -6.12 10.78
N SER A 7 14.83 -6.96 9.83
CA SER A 7 15.34 -8.32 9.64
C SER A 7 16.81 -8.39 9.23
N GLU A 8 17.38 -7.29 8.73
CA GLU A 8 18.79 -7.16 8.35
C GLU A 8 19.63 -6.43 9.44
N VAL A 9 19.01 -6.06 10.57
CA VAL A 9 19.72 -5.43 11.69
C VAL A 9 20.52 -6.48 12.46
N THR A 10 21.80 -6.20 12.69
CA THR A 10 22.72 -7.10 13.38
C THR A 10 23.22 -6.48 14.68
N GLU A 11 23.87 -7.29 15.50
CA GLU A 11 24.49 -6.84 16.74
C GLU A 11 25.52 -5.72 16.50
N ALA A 12 26.28 -5.80 15.41
CA ALA A 12 27.30 -4.82 15.05
C ALA A 12 26.69 -3.43 14.83
N ASP A 13 25.52 -3.35 14.20
CA ASP A 13 24.85 -2.07 13.95
C ASP A 13 24.35 -1.44 15.24
N LEU A 14 23.83 -2.23 16.17
CA LEU A 14 23.35 -1.74 17.46
C LEU A 14 24.51 -1.26 18.35
N ARG A 15 25.65 -1.96 18.32
CA ARG A 15 26.86 -1.48 19.00
C ARG A 15 27.42 -0.21 18.36
N GLU A 16 27.28 -0.07 17.03
CA GLU A 16 27.68 1.14 16.32
C GLU A 16 26.83 2.35 16.71
N LEU A 17 25.53 2.17 16.99
CA LEU A 17 24.68 3.25 17.49
C LEU A 17 25.23 3.88 18.78
N VAL A 18 25.72 3.05 19.71
CA VAL A 18 26.37 3.51 20.95
C VAL A 18 27.73 4.14 20.67
N ARG A 19 28.58 3.51 19.85
CA ARG A 19 29.91 4.04 19.51
C ARG A 19 29.83 5.41 18.83
N ALA A 20 28.85 5.59 17.96
CA ALA A 20 28.61 6.86 17.27
C ALA A 20 27.94 7.92 18.15
N GLY A 21 27.60 7.59 19.41
CA GLY A 21 26.88 8.50 20.31
C GLY A 21 25.54 8.92 19.72
N SER A 22 24.81 7.97 19.13
CA SER A 22 23.55 8.26 18.46
C SER A 22 22.56 8.87 19.44
N THR A 23 22.07 10.06 19.10
CA THR A 23 21.03 10.74 19.86
C THR A 23 19.64 10.24 19.48
N GLU A 24 18.73 10.26 20.45
CA GLU A 24 17.30 10.19 20.21
C GLU A 24 16.87 11.28 19.24
N ARG A 25 15.88 10.94 18.41
CA ARG A 25 15.37 11.83 17.38
C ARG A 25 13.87 11.63 17.27
N ARG A 26 13.22 12.49 16.48
CA ARG A 26 11.81 12.34 16.10
C ARG A 26 11.46 10.94 15.53
N THR A 27 12.45 10.17 15.05
CA THR A 27 12.27 8.85 14.42
C THR A 27 13.05 7.71 15.10
N LEU A 28 13.61 7.94 16.30
CA LEU A 28 14.40 6.94 17.02
C LEU A 28 14.29 7.18 18.54
N GLU A 29 13.90 6.15 19.29
CA GLU A 29 13.77 6.18 20.75
C GLU A 29 14.42 4.94 21.37
N PHE A 30 15.12 5.15 22.48
CA PHE A 30 15.81 4.11 23.23
C PHE A 30 15.05 3.85 24.53
N LYS A 31 14.78 2.57 24.82
CA LYS A 31 14.23 2.15 26.11
C LYS A 31 15.05 1.03 26.68
N ARG A 32 15.35 1.12 27.97
CA ARG A 32 16.11 0.07 28.67
C ARG A 32 15.31 -1.24 28.80
N ASP A 33 14.03 -1.14 29.13
CA ASP A 33 13.19 -2.27 29.48
C ASP A 33 11.96 -2.37 28.56
N LEU A 34 11.42 -3.59 28.39
CA LEU A 34 10.16 -3.80 27.68
C LEU A 34 9.02 -3.11 28.44
N PRO A 35 7.91 -2.76 27.76
CA PRO A 35 6.77 -2.17 28.44
C PRO A 35 6.27 -3.07 29.57
N ALA A 36 6.07 -2.48 30.76
CA ALA A 36 5.52 -3.20 31.89
C ALA A 36 4.12 -3.72 31.54
N ARG A 37 3.82 -4.98 31.88
CA ARG A 37 2.52 -5.62 31.62
C ARG A 37 1.43 -5.21 32.63
N ASN A 38 1.37 -3.92 32.96
CA ASN A 38 0.37 -3.29 33.80
C ASN A 38 -0.27 -2.10 33.06
N ASP A 39 -1.27 -1.44 33.65
CA ASP A 39 -1.99 -0.36 32.97
C ASP A 39 -1.12 0.85 32.65
N ALA A 40 -0.14 1.16 33.51
CA ALA A 40 0.80 2.26 33.29
C ALA A 40 1.73 1.98 32.09
N GLY A 41 2.33 0.79 32.04
CA GLY A 41 3.21 0.39 30.95
C GLY A 41 2.49 0.22 29.62
N LYS A 42 1.25 -0.33 29.63
CA LYS A 42 0.37 -0.34 28.45
C LYS A 42 0.10 1.07 27.95
N LYS A 43 -0.26 1.99 28.86
CA LYS A 43 -0.56 3.38 28.50
C LYS A 43 0.64 4.06 27.86
N GLU A 44 1.81 3.97 28.48
CA GLU A 44 3.03 4.57 27.95
C GLU A 44 3.38 4.01 26.57
N PHE A 45 3.35 2.68 26.43
CA PHE A 45 3.63 2.00 25.16
C PHE A 45 2.71 2.45 24.03
N VAL A 46 1.39 2.45 24.27
CA VAL A 46 0.42 2.89 23.26
C VAL A 46 0.64 4.37 22.91
N HIS A 47 0.93 5.22 23.89
CA HIS A 47 1.20 6.64 23.64
C HIS A 47 2.45 6.82 22.77
N ASP A 48 3.53 6.08 23.04
CA ASP A 48 4.76 6.15 22.24
C ASP A 48 4.50 5.74 20.80
N VAL A 49 3.84 4.60 20.59
CA VAL A 49 3.54 4.10 19.24
C VAL A 49 2.61 5.05 18.48
N VAL A 50 1.52 5.54 19.10
CA VAL A 50 0.61 6.51 18.47
C VAL A 50 1.36 7.79 18.10
N SER A 51 2.27 8.25 18.96
CA SER A 51 3.03 9.47 18.71
C SER A 51 3.95 9.35 17.49
N PHE A 52 4.57 8.19 17.26
CA PHE A 52 5.36 7.94 16.05
C PHE A 52 4.49 7.88 14.81
N ALA A 53 3.38 7.13 14.87
CA ALA A 53 2.47 6.96 13.74
C ALA A 53 1.89 8.30 13.25
N ASN A 54 1.53 9.19 14.16
CA ASN A 54 1.01 10.54 13.85
C ASN A 54 2.10 11.56 13.49
N ALA A 55 3.37 11.18 13.58
CA ALA A 55 4.51 12.05 13.26
C ALA A 55 5.17 11.60 11.96
N ALA A 56 6.42 11.15 12.01
CA ALA A 56 7.19 10.72 10.84
C ALA A 56 7.42 9.20 10.80
N GLY A 57 6.77 8.43 11.68
CA GLY A 57 7.19 7.07 12.00
C GLY A 57 8.55 7.03 12.71
N GLY A 58 9.05 5.83 13.00
CA GLY A 58 10.33 5.64 13.65
C GLY A 58 10.56 4.24 14.19
N ASP A 59 11.68 4.09 14.90
CA ASP A 59 12.05 2.86 15.57
C ASP A 59 12.11 3.08 17.09
N ILE A 60 11.58 2.13 17.85
CA ILE A 60 11.75 2.01 19.30
C ILE A 60 12.64 0.80 19.58
N LEU A 61 13.75 1.02 20.27
CA LEU A 61 14.73 -0.02 20.58
C LEU A 61 14.68 -0.34 22.07
N PHE A 62 14.22 -1.53 22.42
CA PHE A 62 14.19 -2.02 23.79
C PHE A 62 15.45 -2.82 24.13
N GLY A 63 16.06 -2.54 25.27
CA GLY A 63 17.37 -3.09 25.66
C GLY A 63 18.55 -2.17 25.34
N VAL A 64 18.27 -0.88 25.07
CA VAL A 64 19.27 0.17 24.90
C VAL A 64 19.12 1.16 26.06
N GLU A 65 20.22 1.41 26.76
CA GLU A 65 20.29 2.43 27.80
C GLU A 65 20.68 3.77 27.18
N GLU A 66 20.03 4.83 27.64
CA GLU A 66 20.34 6.19 27.27
C GLU A 66 20.77 7.04 28.47
N SER A 67 21.59 8.04 28.20
CA SER A 67 21.91 9.14 29.11
C SER A 67 21.70 10.45 28.35
N ASP A 68 20.82 11.30 28.86
CA ASP A 68 20.48 12.60 28.25
C ASP A 68 20.10 12.52 26.76
N GLY A 69 19.33 11.49 26.37
CA GLY A 69 18.94 11.29 24.97
C GLY A 69 20.03 10.67 24.09
N VAL A 70 21.15 10.21 24.64
CA VAL A 70 22.26 9.60 23.89
C VAL A 70 22.37 8.12 24.25
N ALA A 71 22.47 7.25 23.24
CA ALA A 71 22.72 5.83 23.45
C ALA A 71 24.03 5.60 24.24
N ALA A 72 23.91 5.08 25.46
CA ALA A 72 25.02 4.89 26.39
C ALA A 72 25.50 3.43 26.44
N ALA A 73 24.58 2.46 26.37
CA ALA A 73 24.91 1.04 26.37
C ALA A 73 23.82 0.20 25.68
N VAL A 74 24.17 -0.99 25.21
CA VAL A 74 23.22 -1.98 24.66
C VAL A 74 23.32 -3.29 25.46
N PRO A 75 22.83 -3.33 26.71
CA PRO A 75 22.91 -4.54 27.51
C PRO A 75 21.87 -5.61 27.08
N GLY A 76 20.89 -5.25 26.24
CA GLY A 76 19.75 -6.09 25.93
C GLY A 76 18.66 -6.01 27.00
N VAL A 77 17.57 -6.74 26.79
CA VAL A 77 16.41 -6.75 27.68
C VAL A 77 16.02 -8.16 28.09
N ALA A 78 15.49 -8.29 29.32
CA ALA A 78 14.93 -9.53 29.80
C ALA A 78 13.67 -9.87 28.97
N CYS A 79 13.82 -10.78 28.02
CA CYS A 79 12.77 -11.26 27.14
C CYS A 79 12.84 -12.79 27.06
N PRO A 80 12.18 -13.51 27.99
CA PRO A 80 12.21 -14.98 28.02
C PRO A 80 11.65 -15.61 26.74
N SER A 81 10.65 -14.97 26.15
CA SER A 81 10.00 -15.38 24.90
C SER A 81 9.67 -14.15 24.07
N PHE A 82 10.33 -14.03 22.92
CA PHE A 82 10.06 -12.96 21.97
C PHE A 82 8.68 -13.08 21.34
N ASP A 83 8.24 -14.30 21.04
CA ASP A 83 6.93 -14.55 20.45
C ASP A 83 5.81 -14.09 21.42
N ASP A 84 5.96 -14.36 22.72
CA ASP A 84 5.00 -13.90 23.74
C ASP A 84 5.02 -12.39 23.93
N ALA A 85 6.19 -11.75 23.79
CA ALA A 85 6.30 -10.30 23.84
C ALA A 85 5.64 -9.65 22.61
N LYS A 86 5.93 -10.17 21.42
CA LYS A 86 5.37 -9.74 20.14
C LYS A 86 3.85 -9.85 20.13
N LEU A 87 3.29 -11.03 20.47
CA LEU A 87 1.85 -11.24 20.54
C LEU A 87 1.17 -10.28 21.52
N TRP A 88 1.79 -10.04 22.68
CA TRP A 88 1.26 -9.09 23.66
C TRP A 88 1.26 -7.65 23.13
N MET A 89 2.37 -7.19 22.54
CA MET A 89 2.49 -5.84 21.98
C MET A 89 1.48 -5.62 20.85
N GLU A 90 1.35 -6.57 19.93
CA GLU A 90 0.37 -6.52 18.84
C GLU A 90 -1.08 -6.49 19.37
N SER A 91 -1.38 -7.28 20.40
CA SER A 91 -2.70 -7.30 21.05
C SER A 91 -3.01 -5.94 21.71
N VAL A 92 -2.06 -5.39 22.48
CA VAL A 92 -2.23 -4.09 23.13
C VAL A 92 -2.48 -2.98 22.12
N LEU A 93 -1.73 -2.94 21.01
CA LEU A 93 -1.95 -1.93 19.96
C LEU A 93 -3.30 -2.11 19.26
N ARG A 94 -3.71 -3.34 18.98
CA ARG A 94 -5.00 -3.66 18.34
C ARG A 94 -6.19 -3.19 19.16
N ASP A 95 -6.11 -3.35 20.49
CA ASP A 95 -7.22 -3.10 21.40
C ASP A 95 -7.30 -1.63 21.85
N ASN A 96 -6.19 -0.89 21.77
CA ASN A 96 -6.08 0.45 22.36
C ASN A 96 -5.71 1.55 21.35
N VAL A 97 -5.62 1.24 20.05
CA VAL A 97 -5.35 2.22 19.01
C VAL A 97 -6.41 2.20 17.92
N ALA A 98 -6.93 3.38 17.61
CA ALA A 98 -7.93 3.59 16.56
C ALA A 98 -7.60 4.86 15.74
N PRO A 99 -7.75 4.88 14.41
CA PRO A 99 -7.85 3.72 13.53
C PRO A 99 -6.74 2.70 13.82
N ARG A 100 -6.91 1.44 13.40
CA ARG A 100 -5.90 0.41 13.71
C ARG A 100 -4.59 0.75 13.01
N LEU A 101 -3.48 0.57 13.71
CA LEU A 101 -2.15 0.68 13.11
C LEU A 101 -1.85 -0.53 12.24
N GLN A 102 -1.16 -0.28 11.14
CA GLN A 102 -0.77 -1.28 10.15
C GLN A 102 0.70 -1.09 9.79
N GLY A 103 1.33 -2.14 9.26
CA GLY A 103 2.76 -2.12 8.90
C GLY A 103 3.72 -2.01 10.09
N ILE A 104 3.26 -2.34 11.31
CA ILE A 104 4.13 -2.47 12.48
C ILE A 104 5.03 -3.68 12.28
N ASP A 105 6.34 -3.49 12.41
CA ASP A 105 7.32 -4.57 12.32
C ASP A 105 8.04 -4.75 13.66
N LEU A 106 8.24 -6.02 14.04
CA LEU A 106 8.84 -6.43 15.30
C LEU A 106 9.87 -7.52 15.03
N GLU A 107 11.12 -7.22 15.42
CA GLU A 107 12.26 -8.13 15.28
C GLU A 107 13.09 -8.17 16.56
N GLN A 108 13.94 -9.19 16.69
CA GLN A 108 14.91 -9.29 17.78
C GLN A 108 16.32 -9.51 17.28
N VAL A 109 17.28 -8.88 17.96
CA VAL A 109 18.71 -9.14 17.78
C VAL A 109 19.24 -9.78 19.05
N LYS A 110 19.76 -11.00 18.94
CA LYS A 110 20.34 -11.76 20.07
C LYS A 110 21.82 -11.40 20.24
N GLY A 111 22.42 -11.81 21.36
CA GLY A 111 23.87 -11.68 21.61
C GLY A 111 24.27 -10.69 22.71
N PHE A 112 23.32 -10.16 23.48
CA PHE A 112 23.62 -9.23 24.57
C PHE A 112 23.46 -9.88 25.96
N GLU A 113 24.07 -9.25 26.96
CA GLU A 113 24.24 -9.81 28.32
C GLU A 113 22.92 -10.10 29.04
N ARG A 114 21.92 -9.23 28.92
CA ARG A 114 20.61 -9.36 29.59
C ARG A 114 19.56 -10.11 28.75
N GLY A 115 19.87 -10.42 27.49
CA GLY A 115 18.92 -10.99 26.54
C GLY A 115 18.98 -10.31 25.17
N PRO A 116 17.96 -10.46 24.31
CA PRO A 116 17.94 -9.80 23.01
C PRO A 116 17.70 -8.28 23.15
N VAL A 117 17.96 -7.54 22.07
CA VAL A 117 17.36 -6.22 21.83
C VAL A 117 16.12 -6.42 20.99
N VAL A 118 15.00 -5.83 21.40
CA VAL A 118 13.73 -5.89 20.65
C VAL A 118 13.57 -4.59 19.86
N LEU A 119 13.35 -4.72 18.56
CA LEU A 119 13.18 -3.63 17.62
C LEU A 119 11.71 -3.53 17.24
N LEU A 120 11.12 -2.35 17.42
CA LEU A 120 9.76 -2.04 16.96
C LEU A 120 9.82 -0.91 15.96
N ARG A 121 9.42 -1.17 14.71
CA ARG A 121 9.27 -0.13 13.69
C ARG A 121 7.80 0.26 13.58
N VAL A 122 7.56 1.55 13.77
CA VAL A 122 6.26 2.19 13.62
C VAL A 122 6.29 3.02 12.34
N PRO A 123 5.57 2.64 11.28
CA PRO A 123 5.53 3.45 10.07
C PRO A 123 4.78 4.77 10.34
N ARG A 124 5.09 5.79 9.54
CA ARG A 124 4.21 6.96 9.45
C ARG A 124 2.85 6.48 8.99
N SER A 125 1.80 6.87 9.71
CA SER A 125 0.45 6.60 9.26
C SER A 125 -0.07 7.72 8.37
N TRP A 126 -0.84 7.29 7.38
CA TRP A 126 -1.54 8.13 6.43
C TRP A 126 -3.05 8.17 6.65
N THR A 127 -3.57 7.28 7.49
CA THR A 127 -4.97 7.24 7.93
C THR A 127 -5.16 7.91 9.28
N GLY A 128 -4.10 8.57 9.79
CA GLY A 128 -4.12 9.31 11.02
C GLY A 128 -5.01 10.57 10.97
N PRO A 129 -5.13 11.29 12.09
CA PRO A 129 -4.47 11.00 13.36
C PRO A 129 -5.06 9.79 14.09
N HIS A 130 -4.20 8.94 14.64
CA HIS A 130 -4.53 7.84 15.53
C HIS A 130 -4.75 8.34 16.95
N MET A 131 -5.75 7.78 17.61
CA MET A 131 -6.03 7.95 19.03
C MET A 131 -5.52 6.77 19.86
N ALA A 132 -4.99 7.11 21.03
CA ALA A 132 -4.72 6.20 22.13
C ALA A 132 -5.98 6.11 23.02
N GLN A 133 -6.50 4.89 23.17
CA GLN A 133 -7.70 4.57 23.95
C GLN A 133 -7.35 3.81 25.23
N VAL A 134 -6.30 4.26 25.93
CA VAL A 134 -5.81 3.64 27.16
C VAL A 134 -6.34 4.41 28.36
N THR A 135 -6.98 3.72 29.31
CA THR A 135 -7.65 4.29 30.51
C THR A 135 -8.85 5.20 30.17
N LYS A 136 -9.48 5.86 31.16
CA LYS A 136 -10.64 6.74 30.95
C LYS A 136 -10.28 7.92 30.04
N GLY A 137 -10.61 7.82 28.75
CA GLY A 137 -10.51 8.92 27.80
C GLY A 137 -9.85 8.51 26.48
N THR A 138 -9.93 9.41 25.52
CA THR A 138 -9.29 9.29 24.19
C THR A 138 -8.30 10.42 24.06
N ARG A 139 -7.05 10.11 23.70
CA ARG A 139 -5.96 11.08 23.60
C ARG A 139 -5.25 10.91 22.26
N PHE A 140 -4.76 12.01 21.70
CA PHE A 140 -4.01 12.01 20.46
C PHE A 140 -2.60 12.50 20.75
N PHE A 141 -1.59 11.74 20.34
CA PHE A 141 -0.19 12.10 20.55
C PHE A 141 0.52 12.28 19.22
N SER A 142 1.51 13.16 19.19
CA SER A 142 2.49 13.30 18.10
C SER A 142 3.88 13.53 18.68
N ARG A 143 4.90 13.66 17.83
CA ARG A 143 6.29 13.87 18.25
C ARG A 143 6.94 15.03 17.50
N THR A 144 7.72 15.82 18.22
CA THR A 144 8.70 16.74 17.65
C THR A 144 10.11 16.19 17.87
N THR A 145 11.13 16.98 17.57
CA THR A 145 12.50 16.71 17.99
C THR A 145 12.68 16.77 19.51
N ALA A 146 11.78 17.45 20.24
CA ALA A 146 11.80 17.56 21.70
C ALA A 146 11.05 16.41 22.40
N GLY A 147 10.53 15.44 21.64
CA GLY A 147 9.83 14.27 22.18
C GLY A 147 8.33 14.26 21.90
N LYS A 148 7.63 13.39 22.63
CA LYS A 148 6.19 13.14 22.53
C LYS A 148 5.38 14.25 23.20
N PHE A 149 4.31 14.69 22.56
CA PHE A 149 3.36 15.66 23.10
C PHE A 149 1.91 15.29 22.71
N GLU A 150 0.93 15.81 23.46
CA GLU A 150 -0.49 15.64 23.15
C GLU A 150 -0.93 16.71 22.14
N LEU A 151 -1.63 16.29 21.08
CA LEU A 151 -2.11 17.20 20.03
C LEU A 151 -3.25 18.09 20.56
N ASP A 152 -3.16 19.39 20.31
CA ASP A 152 -4.24 20.32 20.58
C ASP A 152 -5.31 20.35 19.47
N VAL A 153 -6.37 21.15 19.65
CA VAL A 153 -7.47 21.25 18.67
C VAL A 153 -7.00 21.79 17.30
N THR A 154 -6.03 22.71 17.29
CA THR A 154 -5.48 23.30 16.06
C THR A 154 -4.65 22.26 15.32
N GLU A 155 -3.79 21.55 16.03
CA GLU A 155 -2.94 20.50 15.47
C GLU A 155 -3.77 19.29 15.01
N LEU A 156 -4.84 18.94 15.74
CA LEU A 156 -5.80 17.93 15.32
C LEU A 156 -6.50 18.32 14.02
N ARG A 157 -7.00 19.56 13.91
CA ARG A 157 -7.61 20.05 12.66
C ARG A 157 -6.62 19.98 11.49
N ALA A 158 -5.37 20.38 11.71
CA ALA A 158 -4.33 20.28 10.70
C ALA A 158 -4.03 18.83 10.30
N ALA A 159 -3.95 17.92 11.28
CA ALA A 159 -3.73 16.50 11.03
C ALA A 159 -4.87 15.86 10.22
N PHE A 160 -6.14 16.14 10.57
CA PHE A 160 -7.29 15.66 9.80
C PHE A 160 -7.35 16.27 8.39
N ALA A 161 -7.02 17.55 8.24
CA ALA A 161 -6.97 18.20 6.92
C ALA A 161 -5.92 17.58 6.01
N GLY A 162 -4.73 17.24 6.53
CA GLY A 162 -3.68 16.56 5.77
C GLY A 162 -4.12 15.18 5.25
N SER A 163 -4.91 14.44 6.02
CA SER A 163 -5.46 13.14 5.59
C SER A 163 -6.55 13.29 4.51
N ALA A 164 -7.35 14.36 4.55
CA ALA A 164 -8.31 14.66 3.49
C ALA A 164 -7.60 15.06 2.18
N GLU A 165 -6.55 15.86 2.28
CA GLU A 165 -5.73 16.28 1.13
C GLU A 165 -5.09 15.08 0.42
N LEU A 166 -4.70 14.04 1.16
CA LEU A 166 -4.16 12.81 0.60
C LEU A 166 -5.13 12.14 -0.38
N GLY A 167 -6.39 11.97 0.02
CA GLY A 167 -7.43 11.39 -0.83
C GLY A 167 -7.67 12.21 -2.10
N ASP A 168 -7.66 13.54 -1.98
CA ASP A 168 -7.81 14.44 -3.13
C ASP A 168 -6.62 14.34 -4.08
N ARG A 169 -5.39 14.22 -3.57
CA ARG A 169 -4.19 14.06 -4.39
C ARG A 169 -4.15 12.71 -5.11
N LEU A 170 -4.61 11.63 -4.46
CA LEU A 170 -4.78 10.32 -5.08
C LEU A 170 -5.77 10.38 -6.26
N ARG A 171 -6.95 10.97 -6.03
CA ARG A 171 -7.98 11.16 -7.08
C ARG A 171 -7.48 12.07 -8.19
N ALA A 172 -6.80 13.18 -7.87
CA ALA A 172 -6.26 14.10 -8.85
C ALA A 172 -5.23 13.44 -9.77
N PHE A 173 -4.38 12.54 -9.24
CA PHE A 173 -3.47 11.76 -10.08
C PHE A 173 -4.26 10.88 -11.05
N ARG A 174 -5.20 10.07 -10.55
CA ARG A 174 -6.06 9.21 -11.39
C ARG A 174 -6.76 10.02 -12.46
N ASP A 175 -7.46 11.09 -12.09
CA ASP A 175 -8.29 11.88 -12.99
C ASP A 175 -7.44 12.57 -14.08
N ARG A 176 -6.25 13.09 -13.72
CA ARG A 176 -5.29 13.61 -14.70
C ARG A 176 -4.88 12.53 -15.70
N ARG A 177 -4.58 11.32 -15.23
CA ARG A 177 -4.17 10.20 -16.08
C ARG A 177 -5.30 9.73 -17.00
N LEU A 178 -6.52 9.60 -16.49
CA LEU A 178 -7.68 9.26 -17.29
C LEU A 178 -7.98 10.33 -18.36
N GLY A 179 -7.82 11.62 -18.01
CA GLY A 179 -7.97 12.73 -18.96
C GLY A 179 -7.02 12.64 -20.16
N LEU A 180 -5.75 12.28 -19.92
CA LEU A 180 -4.77 12.06 -21.00
C LEU A 180 -5.17 10.88 -21.89
N LEU A 181 -5.70 9.80 -21.31
CA LEU A 181 -6.15 8.63 -22.08
C LEU A 181 -7.38 8.93 -22.93
N LEU A 182 -8.34 9.68 -22.40
CA LEU A 182 -9.52 10.14 -23.16
C LEU A 182 -9.14 11.06 -24.33
N ALA A 183 -8.03 11.78 -24.20
CA ALA A 183 -7.48 12.65 -25.24
C ALA A 183 -6.55 11.93 -26.24
N ASP A 184 -6.34 10.61 -26.12
CA ASP A 184 -5.34 9.82 -26.87
C ASP A 184 -3.90 10.37 -26.73
N ASP A 185 -3.60 11.05 -25.61
CA ASP A 185 -2.28 11.62 -25.25
C ASP A 185 -1.54 10.71 -24.24
N GLY A 186 -1.74 9.41 -24.39
CA GLY A 186 -1.06 8.38 -23.62
C GLY A 186 0.38 8.14 -24.09
N PRO A 187 1.20 7.40 -23.32
CA PRO A 187 2.59 7.13 -23.68
C PRO A 187 2.74 6.22 -24.92
N VAL A 188 1.67 5.52 -25.30
CA VAL A 188 1.57 4.74 -26.53
C VAL A 188 0.18 4.91 -27.15
N ARG A 189 0.11 4.80 -28.47
CA ARG A 189 -1.16 4.77 -29.20
C ARG A 189 -1.86 3.42 -28.97
N LEU A 190 -3.07 3.44 -28.43
CA LEU A 190 -3.86 2.24 -28.14
C LEU A 190 -4.82 1.90 -29.29
N ARG A 191 -5.26 0.65 -29.35
CA ARG A 191 -6.37 0.26 -30.23
C ARG A 191 -7.67 0.98 -29.81
N PRO A 192 -8.52 1.41 -30.77
CA PRO A 192 -9.81 2.03 -30.46
C PRO A 192 -10.74 0.96 -29.86
N SER A 193 -10.87 0.98 -28.54
CA SER A 193 -11.60 0.01 -27.73
C SER A 193 -11.85 0.63 -26.36
N PRO A 194 -12.84 0.17 -25.56
CA PRO A 194 -12.89 0.52 -24.16
C PRO A 194 -11.56 0.23 -23.47
N LEU A 195 -11.22 1.02 -22.46
CA LEU A 195 -9.97 0.92 -21.72
C LEU A 195 -10.23 0.50 -20.28
N ALA A 196 -9.46 -0.45 -19.78
CA ALA A 196 -9.36 -0.76 -18.37
C ALA A 196 -8.03 -0.20 -17.86
N VAL A 197 -8.10 0.67 -16.86
CA VAL A 197 -6.97 1.41 -16.31
C VAL A 197 -6.84 1.06 -14.84
N LEU A 198 -5.71 0.45 -14.49
CA LEU A 198 -5.33 0.14 -13.11
C LEU A 198 -4.21 1.08 -12.68
N HIS A 199 -4.48 1.93 -11.69
CA HIS A 199 -3.45 2.73 -11.02
C HIS A 199 -3.09 2.08 -9.69
N ILE A 200 -1.78 2.00 -9.43
CA ILE A 200 -1.21 1.51 -8.17
C ILE A 200 -0.33 2.63 -7.63
N ILE A 201 -0.75 3.23 -6.52
CA ILE A 201 -0.19 4.48 -6.00
C ILE A 201 0.31 4.26 -4.57
N PRO A 202 1.62 4.06 -4.38
CA PRO A 202 2.22 4.08 -3.05
C PRO A 202 2.02 5.46 -2.43
N TYR A 203 1.57 5.54 -1.18
CA TYR A 203 1.29 6.84 -0.57
C TYR A 203 2.55 7.69 -0.45
N VAL A 204 3.69 7.06 -0.21
CA VAL A 204 5.02 7.69 -0.21
C VAL A 204 5.35 8.41 -1.54
N ALA A 205 4.74 8.01 -2.66
CA ALA A 205 4.90 8.67 -3.96
C ALA A 205 4.33 10.09 -4.01
N LEU A 206 3.47 10.45 -3.05
CA LEU A 206 2.88 11.79 -2.96
C LEU A 206 3.76 12.78 -2.20
N ASP A 207 4.78 12.35 -1.45
CA ASP A 207 5.66 13.29 -0.75
C ASP A 207 6.72 13.95 -1.67
N GLY A 208 6.66 13.69 -2.98
CA GLY A 208 7.51 14.35 -3.98
C GLY A 208 8.91 13.76 -4.13
N VAL A 209 9.31 12.80 -3.29
CA VAL A 209 10.55 12.03 -3.51
C VAL A 209 10.37 10.55 -3.13
N PRO A 210 9.90 9.73 -4.07
CA PRO A 210 10.60 8.48 -4.32
C PRO A 210 11.29 8.55 -5.67
N ARG A 211 12.57 8.16 -5.71
CA ARG A 211 13.28 7.89 -6.96
C ARG A 211 13.41 6.39 -7.07
N VAL A 212 12.61 5.78 -7.93
CA VAL A 212 12.80 4.38 -8.30
C VAL A 212 13.99 4.24 -9.24
N ASP A 213 14.66 3.08 -9.17
CA ASP A 213 15.70 2.73 -10.14
C ASP A 213 15.04 2.23 -11.43
N LEU A 214 14.84 3.15 -12.37
CA LEU A 214 14.22 2.83 -13.66
C LEU A 214 15.06 1.85 -14.50
N LEU A 215 16.38 1.78 -14.31
CA LEU A 215 17.22 0.81 -15.00
C LEU A 215 17.03 -0.59 -14.40
N ALA A 216 16.87 -0.69 -13.09
CA ALA A 216 16.50 -1.95 -12.46
C ALA A 216 15.11 -2.42 -12.91
N ILE A 217 14.14 -1.51 -13.07
CA ILE A 217 12.80 -1.81 -13.59
C ILE A 217 12.89 -2.30 -15.05
N GLU A 218 13.69 -1.67 -15.91
CA GLU A 218 13.89 -2.13 -17.29
C GLU A 218 14.47 -3.55 -17.34
N ARG A 219 15.50 -3.83 -16.53
CA ARG A 219 16.12 -5.17 -16.45
C ARG A 219 15.13 -6.23 -15.98
N ASP A 220 14.17 -5.85 -15.13
CA ASP A 220 13.15 -6.74 -14.57
C ASP A 220 11.74 -6.43 -15.08
N ALA A 221 11.64 -6.07 -16.36
CA ALA A 221 10.39 -5.58 -16.96
C ALA A 221 9.22 -6.57 -16.88
N ARG A 222 9.46 -7.86 -16.60
CA ARG A 222 8.40 -8.88 -16.42
C ARG A 222 7.39 -8.53 -15.33
N ASP A 223 7.80 -7.87 -14.24
CA ASP A 223 6.87 -7.41 -13.19
C ASP A 223 6.16 -6.10 -13.58
N LEU A 224 6.53 -5.48 -14.70
CA LEU A 224 5.79 -4.42 -15.36
C LEU A 224 4.96 -4.95 -16.55
N ASN A 225 4.87 -6.27 -16.79
CA ASN A 225 4.15 -6.78 -17.96
C ASN A 225 2.65 -6.39 -17.92
N PRO A 226 2.13 -5.70 -18.96
CA PRO A 226 0.76 -5.24 -19.01
C PRO A 226 -0.26 -6.33 -19.34
N THR A 227 0.17 -7.55 -19.63
CA THR A 227 -0.73 -8.65 -20.01
C THR A 227 -0.36 -9.96 -19.34
N ASP A 228 -1.34 -10.82 -19.08
CA ASP A 228 -1.08 -12.14 -18.47
C ASP A 228 -0.65 -13.20 -19.49
N SER A 229 -1.20 -13.14 -20.70
CA SER A 229 -1.02 -14.15 -21.75
C SER A 229 -0.09 -13.70 -22.89
N GLY A 230 0.45 -12.47 -22.82
CA GLY A 230 1.32 -11.87 -23.81
C GLY A 230 2.68 -11.47 -23.25
N GLY A 231 3.70 -11.50 -24.11
CA GLY A 231 5.03 -10.97 -23.79
C GLY A 231 5.10 -9.46 -23.99
N ILE A 232 6.11 -8.84 -23.37
CA ILE A 232 6.48 -7.46 -23.64
C ILE A 232 7.08 -7.40 -25.05
N THR A 233 6.55 -6.52 -25.88
CA THR A 233 6.99 -6.38 -27.28
C THR A 233 7.71 -5.07 -27.54
N GLY A 234 7.79 -4.19 -26.54
CA GLY A 234 8.59 -2.97 -26.59
C GLY A 234 8.69 -2.33 -25.20
N GLY A 235 9.87 -1.76 -24.91
CA GLY A 235 10.16 -0.98 -23.71
C GLY A 235 10.94 0.27 -24.08
N ARG A 236 10.64 1.40 -23.43
CA ARG A 236 11.38 2.65 -23.62
C ARG A 236 11.28 3.57 -22.42
N PHE A 237 12.28 4.43 -22.26
CA PHE A 237 12.21 5.55 -21.33
C PHE A 237 11.44 6.73 -21.95
N ASN A 238 10.78 7.51 -21.10
CA ASN A 238 10.13 8.77 -21.45
C ASN A 238 10.33 9.82 -20.34
N ALA A 239 9.76 11.01 -20.49
CA ALA A 239 9.86 12.10 -19.52
C ALA A 239 9.20 11.77 -18.16
N ASP A 240 8.30 10.79 -18.11
CA ASP A 240 7.59 10.37 -16.91
C ASP A 240 8.23 9.18 -16.20
N GLY A 241 8.79 8.22 -16.93
CA GLY A 241 9.57 7.09 -16.39
C GLY A 241 9.92 6.04 -17.45
N PHE A 242 9.51 4.80 -17.23
CA PHE A 242 9.73 3.66 -18.12
C PHE A 242 8.39 3.02 -18.50
N VAL A 243 8.15 2.84 -19.80
CA VAL A 243 6.91 2.27 -20.34
C VAL A 243 7.21 1.00 -21.12
N VAL A 244 6.37 -0.02 -20.90
CA VAL A 244 6.34 -1.26 -21.68
C VAL A 244 4.99 -1.41 -22.35
N SER A 245 4.95 -2.08 -23.50
CA SER A 245 3.72 -2.30 -24.25
C SER A 245 3.64 -3.70 -24.81
N SER A 246 2.42 -4.11 -25.19
CA SER A 246 2.14 -5.37 -25.87
C SER A 246 1.55 -5.13 -27.26
N GLY A 247 1.85 -6.06 -28.18
CA GLY A 247 1.43 -6.00 -29.59
C GLY A 247 2.56 -5.61 -30.56
N LYS A 248 2.33 -5.71 -31.86
CA LYS A 248 3.36 -5.48 -32.89
C LYS A 248 3.83 -4.03 -32.93
N ALA A 249 5.10 -3.80 -33.26
CA ALA A 249 5.75 -2.48 -33.22
C ALA A 249 4.97 -1.39 -33.99
N ALA A 250 4.53 -1.71 -35.21
CA ALA A 250 3.86 -0.78 -36.14
C ALA A 250 2.32 -0.67 -35.97
N GLU A 251 1.73 -1.42 -35.04
CA GLU A 251 0.28 -1.41 -34.82
C GLU A 251 -0.08 -0.67 -33.52
N PRO A 252 -1.29 -0.09 -33.43
CA PRO A 252 -1.84 0.37 -32.16
C PRO A 252 -1.78 -0.76 -31.11
N LYS A 253 -1.34 -0.40 -29.90
CA LYS A 253 -1.05 -1.34 -28.83
C LYS A 253 -2.32 -1.87 -28.19
N ARG A 254 -2.26 -3.10 -27.69
CA ARG A 254 -3.37 -3.76 -26.99
C ARG A 254 -3.36 -3.44 -25.50
N ALA A 255 -2.17 -3.19 -24.95
CA ALA A 255 -1.96 -2.80 -23.57
C ALA A 255 -0.63 -2.07 -23.42
N TYR A 256 -0.51 -1.30 -22.33
CA TYR A 256 0.78 -0.80 -21.85
C TYR A 256 0.80 -0.77 -20.33
N ALA A 257 2.02 -0.73 -19.77
CA ALA A 257 2.21 -0.40 -18.37
C ALA A 257 3.33 0.63 -18.25
N GLN A 258 3.14 1.60 -17.37
CA GLN A 258 4.08 2.68 -17.11
C GLN A 258 4.46 2.70 -15.63
N ALA A 259 5.76 2.63 -15.38
CA ALA A 259 6.35 2.97 -14.10
C ALA A 259 6.80 4.43 -14.13
N PHE A 260 6.22 5.26 -13.27
CA PHE A 260 6.58 6.67 -13.14
C PHE A 260 7.82 6.82 -12.26
N ARG A 261 8.58 7.91 -12.47
CA ARG A 261 9.73 8.28 -11.62
C ARG A 261 9.39 8.35 -10.13
N SER A 262 8.15 8.74 -9.81
CA SER A 262 7.61 8.81 -8.45
C SER A 262 7.36 7.43 -7.81
N GLY A 263 7.45 6.34 -8.57
CA GLY A 263 7.10 4.99 -8.12
C GLY A 263 5.63 4.60 -8.29
N MET A 264 4.79 5.51 -8.79
CA MET A 264 3.42 5.17 -9.18
C MET A 264 3.45 4.23 -10.40
N LEU A 265 2.45 3.35 -10.51
CA LEU A 265 2.30 2.45 -11.65
C LEU A 265 0.93 2.64 -12.31
N GLU A 266 0.89 2.49 -13.63
CA GLU A 266 -0.32 2.53 -14.44
C GLU A 266 -0.31 1.36 -15.41
N TYR A 267 -1.35 0.52 -15.39
CA TYR A 267 -1.55 -0.56 -16.36
C TYR A 267 -2.82 -0.23 -17.16
N VAL A 268 -2.73 -0.27 -18.48
CA VAL A 268 -3.86 0.01 -19.37
C VAL A 268 -4.06 -1.15 -20.34
N ARG A 269 -5.29 -1.65 -20.42
CA ARG A 269 -5.72 -2.72 -21.31
C ARG A 269 -6.84 -2.22 -22.21
N ALA A 270 -6.65 -2.27 -23.53
CA ALA A 270 -7.67 -1.92 -24.52
C ALA A 270 -8.40 -3.17 -25.05
N GLU A 271 -7.69 -4.30 -25.19
CA GLU A 271 -8.25 -5.51 -25.79
C GLU A 271 -8.99 -6.37 -24.76
N PHE A 272 -10.22 -5.98 -24.41
CA PHE A 272 -11.14 -6.76 -23.56
C PHE A 272 -12.63 -6.63 -23.97
N GLY A 273 -13.00 -5.52 -24.61
CA GLY A 273 -14.31 -5.34 -25.21
C GLY A 273 -14.41 -5.96 -26.61
N ARG A 274 -15.61 -6.38 -26.99
CA ARG A 274 -15.96 -6.86 -28.34
C ARG A 274 -16.78 -5.82 -29.11
N PRO A 275 -16.85 -5.90 -30.45
CA PRO A 275 -17.63 -4.97 -31.28
C PRO A 275 -19.12 -4.91 -30.91
N GLU A 276 -19.69 -5.99 -30.41
CA GLU A 276 -21.10 -6.08 -29.99
C GLU A 276 -21.39 -5.33 -28.66
N LYS A 277 -20.41 -4.57 -28.17
CA LYS A 277 -20.41 -3.93 -26.85
C LYS A 277 -20.62 -4.95 -25.73
N LEU A 278 -19.86 -6.03 -25.80
CA LEU A 278 -19.85 -7.10 -24.82
C LEU A 278 -18.44 -7.31 -24.29
N PHE A 279 -18.30 -7.65 -23.02
CA PHE A 279 -17.00 -8.01 -22.46
C PHE A 279 -17.11 -9.10 -21.40
N ASN A 280 -16.02 -9.84 -21.21
CA ASN A 280 -15.93 -10.88 -20.18
C ASN A 280 -15.36 -10.27 -18.90
N ALA A 281 -16.24 -9.97 -17.94
CA ALA A 281 -15.82 -9.38 -16.67
C ALA A 281 -14.95 -10.33 -15.84
N ARG A 282 -15.23 -11.64 -15.79
CA ARG A 282 -14.40 -12.60 -15.04
C ARG A 282 -12.96 -12.66 -15.55
N TRP A 283 -12.79 -12.61 -16.87
CA TRP A 283 -11.47 -12.53 -17.47
C TRP A 283 -10.75 -11.23 -17.08
N LEU A 284 -11.45 -10.09 -17.12
CA LEU A 284 -10.90 -8.80 -16.73
C LEU A 284 -10.50 -8.76 -15.25
N GLU A 285 -11.32 -9.31 -14.36
CA GLU A 285 -11.01 -9.41 -12.93
C GLU A 285 -9.73 -10.22 -12.69
N GLY A 286 -9.59 -11.37 -13.36
CA GLY A 286 -8.39 -12.19 -13.30
C GLY A 286 -7.13 -11.45 -13.78
N GLU A 287 -7.26 -10.69 -14.87
CA GLU A 287 -6.17 -9.87 -15.41
C GLU A 287 -5.77 -8.76 -14.42
N VAL A 288 -6.73 -8.07 -13.80
CA VAL A 288 -6.47 -7.03 -12.79
C VAL A 288 -5.77 -7.60 -11.56
N VAL A 289 -6.21 -8.75 -11.04
CA VAL A 289 -5.57 -9.41 -9.88
C VAL A 289 -4.10 -9.73 -10.19
N GLN A 290 -3.81 -10.27 -11.38
CA GLN A 290 -2.45 -10.62 -11.76
C GLN A 290 -1.56 -9.40 -12.01
N GLN A 291 -2.08 -8.37 -12.67
CA GLN A 291 -1.39 -7.09 -12.86
C GLN A 291 -1.07 -6.41 -11.52
N LEU A 292 -2.04 -6.37 -10.60
CA LEU A 292 -1.82 -5.86 -9.24
C LEU A 292 -0.72 -6.64 -8.53
N GLY A 293 -0.75 -7.98 -8.57
CA GLY A 293 0.29 -8.81 -7.96
C GLY A 293 1.68 -8.56 -8.54
N ARG A 294 1.80 -8.34 -9.85
CA ARG A 294 3.05 -7.94 -10.53
C ARG A 294 3.51 -6.55 -10.06
N GLY A 295 2.61 -5.57 -10.03
CA GLY A 295 2.91 -4.22 -9.59
C GLY A 295 3.38 -4.16 -8.13
N LEU A 296 2.73 -4.88 -7.21
CA LEU A 296 3.15 -4.93 -5.80
C LEU A 296 4.54 -5.58 -5.63
N ARG A 297 4.86 -6.62 -6.42
CA ARG A 297 6.23 -7.18 -6.45
C ARG A 297 7.25 -6.19 -6.95
N LEU A 298 6.90 -5.40 -7.97
CA LEU A 298 7.77 -4.34 -8.48
C LEU A 298 8.03 -3.28 -7.42
N LEU A 299 6.98 -2.81 -6.73
CA LEU A 299 7.09 -1.85 -5.63
C LEU A 299 7.99 -2.36 -4.50
N ALA A 300 7.80 -3.62 -4.08
CA ALA A 300 8.64 -4.24 -3.06
C ALA A 300 10.12 -4.29 -3.46
N LYS A 301 10.44 -4.63 -4.73
CA LYS A 301 11.82 -4.59 -5.26
C LYS A 301 12.42 -3.19 -5.24
N GLN A 302 11.59 -2.17 -5.41
CA GLN A 302 11.97 -0.75 -5.35
C GLN A 302 11.93 -0.18 -3.92
N ARG A 303 11.68 -1.02 -2.90
CA ARG A 303 11.58 -0.63 -1.48
C ARG A 303 10.50 0.43 -1.24
N LEU A 304 9.40 0.33 -2.00
CA LEU A 304 8.20 1.13 -1.80
C LEU A 304 7.17 0.28 -1.09
N ASP A 305 7.04 0.53 0.21
CA ASP A 305 6.15 -0.23 1.08
C ASP A 305 4.72 0.34 1.08
N ALA A 306 3.81 -0.45 1.65
CA ALA A 306 2.44 -0.06 1.93
C ALA A 306 2.37 1.16 2.89
N PRO A 307 1.26 1.93 2.88
CA PRO A 307 0.02 1.69 2.14
C PRO A 307 0.08 2.08 0.65
N VAL A 308 -0.70 1.34 -0.14
CA VAL A 308 -0.85 1.53 -1.59
C VAL A 308 -2.34 1.71 -1.91
N ALA A 309 -2.70 2.81 -2.59
CA ALA A 309 -4.03 2.96 -3.17
C ALA A 309 -4.09 2.27 -4.53
N VAL A 310 -5.19 1.59 -4.78
CA VAL A 310 -5.49 0.91 -6.03
C VAL A 310 -6.78 1.48 -6.60
N PHE A 311 -6.71 1.98 -7.83
CA PHE A 311 -7.88 2.44 -8.58
C PHE A 311 -8.04 1.60 -9.84
N LEU A 312 -9.23 1.05 -10.05
CA LEU A 312 -9.64 0.48 -11.33
C LEU A 312 -10.68 1.41 -11.96
N SER A 313 -10.40 1.84 -13.19
CA SER A 313 -11.30 2.69 -13.97
C SER A 313 -11.53 2.09 -15.35
N LEU A 314 -12.77 2.11 -15.83
CA LEU A 314 -13.10 1.69 -17.19
C LEU A 314 -13.59 2.88 -18.02
N LEU A 315 -13.04 3.07 -19.22
CA LEU A 315 -13.36 4.17 -20.14
C LEU A 315 -14.00 3.60 -21.42
N GLY A 316 -14.88 4.35 -22.08
CA GLY A 316 -15.54 3.89 -23.30
C GLY A 316 -16.62 2.83 -23.07
N MET A 317 -17.21 2.80 -21.87
CA MET A 317 -18.10 1.71 -21.42
C MET A 317 -19.58 1.91 -21.75
N ARG A 318 -19.96 3.03 -22.36
CA ARG A 318 -21.39 3.29 -22.63
C ARG A 318 -21.98 2.21 -23.53
N ASP A 319 -23.10 1.66 -23.07
CA ASP A 319 -23.86 0.56 -23.66
C ASP A 319 -23.15 -0.80 -23.66
N TYR A 320 -21.99 -0.95 -22.99
CA TYR A 320 -21.38 -2.26 -22.80
C TYR A 320 -22.18 -3.10 -21.80
N ALA A 321 -22.20 -4.42 -22.01
CA ALA A 321 -22.76 -5.39 -21.06
C ALA A 321 -21.78 -6.53 -20.76
N ILE A 322 -21.91 -7.09 -19.55
CA ILE A 322 -21.13 -8.25 -19.12
C ILE A 322 -21.70 -9.53 -19.74
N VAL A 323 -20.82 -10.38 -20.25
CA VAL A 323 -21.15 -11.76 -20.64
C VAL A 323 -20.85 -12.68 -19.45
N ALA A 324 -21.88 -13.26 -18.85
CA ALA A 324 -21.74 -14.25 -17.78
C ALA A 324 -22.03 -15.67 -18.28
N PRO A 325 -21.43 -16.70 -17.64
CA PRO A 325 -21.84 -18.09 -17.85
C PRO A 325 -23.32 -18.25 -17.52
N GLY A 326 -24.11 -18.84 -18.43
CA GLY A 326 -25.56 -19.00 -18.28
C GLY A 326 -26.40 -18.03 -19.12
N ASP A 327 -25.82 -16.97 -19.67
CA ASP A 327 -26.53 -15.93 -20.44
C ASP A 327 -26.84 -16.34 -21.90
N TRP A 328 -26.98 -17.63 -22.18
CA TRP A 328 -27.26 -18.14 -23.54
C TRP A 328 -28.71 -17.88 -23.97
N GLU A 329 -29.61 -17.56 -23.02
CA GLU A 329 -31.06 -17.54 -23.24
C GLU A 329 -31.75 -16.18 -23.06
N THR A 330 -31.06 -15.12 -22.60
CA THR A 330 -31.68 -13.81 -22.35
C THR A 330 -31.22 -12.74 -23.35
N GLU A 331 -32.15 -12.23 -24.17
CA GLU A 331 -31.92 -11.12 -25.12
C GLU A 331 -31.74 -9.76 -24.42
N GLU A 332 -32.22 -9.60 -23.19
CA GLU A 332 -32.10 -8.36 -22.42
C GLU A 332 -30.94 -8.44 -21.42
N ARG A 333 -29.78 -7.90 -21.82
CA ARG A 333 -28.67 -7.63 -20.92
C ARG A 333 -28.73 -6.18 -20.46
N GLU A 334 -28.71 -5.96 -19.16
CA GLU A 334 -28.58 -4.61 -18.59
C GLU A 334 -27.25 -4.00 -19.03
N ARG A 335 -27.35 -2.83 -19.66
CA ARG A 335 -26.21 -2.13 -20.25
C ARG A 335 -25.72 -1.03 -19.32
N ILE A 336 -24.40 -0.82 -19.33
CA ILE A 336 -23.78 0.26 -18.57
C ILE A 336 -24.24 1.62 -19.11
N ASP A 337 -24.78 2.44 -18.22
CA ASP A 337 -25.44 3.73 -18.50
C ASP A 337 -24.49 4.92 -18.76
N ARG A 338 -23.18 4.72 -18.57
CA ARG A 338 -22.16 5.78 -18.60
C ARG A 338 -20.88 5.34 -19.29
N ASP A 339 -20.14 6.32 -19.77
CA ASP A 339 -18.92 6.05 -20.53
C ASP A 339 -17.71 5.75 -19.64
N THR A 340 -17.63 6.42 -18.49
CA THR A 340 -16.56 6.25 -17.51
C THR A 340 -17.09 5.62 -16.23
N LEU A 341 -16.56 4.45 -15.88
CA LEU A 341 -16.79 3.79 -14.60
C LEU A 341 -15.57 4.00 -13.71
N LEU A 342 -15.73 4.84 -12.68
CA LEU A 342 -14.76 4.99 -11.59
C LEU A 342 -15.18 4.04 -10.47
N LEU A 343 -14.46 2.93 -10.31
CA LEU A 343 -14.81 1.93 -9.30
C LEU A 343 -14.24 2.32 -7.92
N PRO A 344 -14.76 1.74 -6.81
CA PRO A 344 -14.31 2.03 -5.47
C PRO A 344 -12.79 1.86 -5.30
N GLU A 345 -12.18 2.82 -4.60
CA GLU A 345 -10.78 2.78 -4.18
C GLU A 345 -10.54 1.63 -3.21
N VAL A 346 -9.42 0.93 -3.38
CA VAL A 346 -8.95 -0.09 -2.44
C VAL A 346 -7.60 0.33 -1.89
N THR A 347 -7.51 0.44 -0.56
CA THR A 347 -6.23 0.63 0.12
C THR A 347 -5.67 -0.72 0.55
N LEU A 348 -4.41 -0.96 0.18
CA LEU A 348 -3.64 -2.14 0.58
C LEU A 348 -2.59 -1.73 1.62
N ASP A 349 -2.79 -2.18 2.84
CA ASP A 349 -1.92 -1.85 3.98
C ASP A 349 -0.84 -2.92 4.25
N ASP A 350 -0.93 -4.07 3.56
CA ASP A 350 0.10 -5.10 3.48
C ASP A 350 0.15 -5.62 2.03
N LEU A 351 1.35 -5.61 1.42
CA LEU A 351 1.56 -6.08 0.06
C LEU A 351 1.35 -7.60 -0.10
N ARG A 352 1.28 -8.35 1.01
CA ARG A 352 1.04 -9.80 1.06
C ARG A 352 -0.43 -10.17 1.25
N ARG A 353 -1.33 -9.18 1.38
CA ARG A 353 -2.76 -9.41 1.55
C ARG A 353 -3.32 -10.21 0.38
N ASP A 354 -4.34 -11.04 0.65
CA ASP A 354 -5.08 -11.72 -0.41
C ASP A 354 -5.76 -10.70 -1.34
N LEU A 355 -5.19 -10.54 -2.54
CA LEU A 355 -5.60 -9.51 -3.50
C LEU A 355 -7.02 -9.72 -4.01
N PRO A 356 -7.47 -10.97 -4.34
CA PRO A 356 -8.86 -11.18 -4.73
C PRO A 356 -9.85 -10.77 -3.67
N THR A 357 -9.60 -11.07 -2.38
CA THR A 357 -10.49 -10.63 -1.30
C THR A 357 -10.51 -9.11 -1.16
N ALA A 358 -9.36 -8.44 -1.31
CA ALA A 358 -9.27 -6.99 -1.24
C ALA A 358 -10.04 -6.27 -2.37
N LEU A 359 -10.03 -6.83 -3.59
CA LEU A 359 -10.70 -6.26 -4.77
C LEU A 359 -12.19 -6.59 -4.89
N LYS A 360 -12.72 -7.43 -4.00
CA LYS A 360 -14.13 -7.87 -4.07
C LYS A 360 -15.13 -6.69 -4.14
N PRO A 361 -15.03 -5.63 -3.33
CA PRO A 361 -15.97 -4.51 -3.43
C PRO A 361 -15.92 -3.81 -4.79
N THR A 362 -14.72 -3.65 -5.36
CA THR A 362 -14.49 -3.06 -6.68
C THR A 362 -15.14 -3.89 -7.78
N PHE A 363 -14.97 -5.22 -7.72
CA PHE A 363 -15.57 -6.15 -8.68
C PHE A 363 -17.08 -6.27 -8.52
N ASP A 364 -17.62 -6.27 -7.30
CA ASP A 364 -19.06 -6.22 -7.10
C ASP A 364 -19.67 -4.96 -7.74
N THR A 365 -19.04 -3.79 -7.59
CA THR A 365 -19.49 -2.56 -8.25
C THR A 365 -19.43 -2.63 -9.78
N LEU A 366 -18.41 -3.29 -10.35
CA LEU A 366 -18.34 -3.52 -11.79
C LEU A 366 -19.55 -4.32 -12.30
N TRP A 367 -19.95 -5.38 -11.60
CA TRP A 367 -21.10 -6.20 -11.96
C TRP A 367 -22.43 -5.49 -11.73
N GLN A 368 -22.51 -4.67 -10.67
CA GLN A 368 -23.67 -3.82 -10.39
C GLN A 368 -23.89 -2.77 -11.48
N ALA A 369 -22.82 -2.28 -12.13
CA ALA A 369 -22.94 -1.37 -13.27
C ALA A 369 -23.64 -2.01 -14.49
N SER A 370 -23.75 -3.34 -14.54
CA SER A 370 -24.55 -4.07 -15.53
C SER A 370 -25.75 -4.81 -14.90
N GLY A 371 -26.33 -4.25 -13.82
CA GLY A 371 -27.57 -4.74 -13.21
C GLY A 371 -27.46 -6.02 -12.37
N ARG A 372 -26.26 -6.53 -12.09
CA ARG A 372 -26.07 -7.75 -11.30
C ARG A 372 -25.76 -7.45 -9.83
N PRO A 373 -26.23 -8.25 -8.86
CA PRO A 373 -26.07 -7.91 -7.45
C PRO A 373 -24.62 -8.01 -6.94
N ARG A 374 -23.79 -8.89 -7.55
CA ARG A 374 -22.41 -9.17 -7.15
C ARG A 374 -21.60 -9.76 -8.30
N SER A 375 -20.28 -9.80 -8.12
CA SER A 375 -19.40 -10.53 -9.02
C SER A 375 -19.63 -12.04 -8.96
N LEU A 376 -19.65 -12.68 -10.14
CA LEU A 376 -19.68 -14.13 -10.29
C LEU A 376 -18.26 -14.75 -10.31
N GLY A 377 -17.22 -13.94 -10.12
CA GLY A 377 -15.86 -14.41 -9.83
C GLY A 377 -15.71 -14.95 -8.41
N TYR A 378 -16.71 -14.79 -7.55
CA TYR A 378 -16.70 -15.25 -6.16
C TYR A 378 -17.83 -16.25 -5.89
N SER A 379 -17.56 -17.24 -5.04
CA SER A 379 -18.60 -18.09 -4.46
C SER A 379 -19.56 -17.30 -3.57
N GLU A 380 -20.69 -17.89 -3.16
CA GLU A 380 -21.60 -17.27 -2.18
C GLU A 380 -20.92 -16.98 -0.84
N ALA A 381 -19.94 -17.80 -0.46
CA ALA A 381 -19.10 -17.59 0.72
C ALA A 381 -18.05 -16.47 0.54
N GLY A 382 -18.00 -15.82 -0.63
CA GLY A 382 -17.06 -14.73 -0.93
C GLY A 382 -15.65 -15.20 -1.28
N VAL A 383 -15.46 -16.50 -1.55
CA VAL A 383 -14.15 -17.06 -1.93
C VAL A 383 -13.95 -16.90 -3.44
N TRP A 384 -12.77 -16.42 -3.83
CA TRP A 384 -12.40 -16.25 -5.23
C TRP A 384 -12.38 -17.59 -5.99
N ASP A 385 -13.16 -17.66 -7.07
CA ASP A 385 -13.19 -18.80 -7.97
C ASP A 385 -12.26 -18.52 -9.17
N THR A 386 -11.12 -19.22 -9.16
CA THR A 386 -10.09 -19.12 -10.21
C THR A 386 -10.58 -19.51 -11.61
N GLY A 387 -11.80 -20.05 -11.76
CA GLY A 387 -12.44 -20.22 -13.06
C GLY A 387 -11.67 -21.13 -14.02
N ARG A 388 -10.72 -21.94 -13.52
CA ARG A 388 -10.12 -23.03 -14.30
C ARG A 388 -11.15 -24.16 -14.44
N ARG A 389 -12.04 -24.01 -15.41
CA ARG A 389 -12.65 -25.13 -16.12
C ARG A 389 -12.39 -24.97 -17.59
#